data_AF-A0A4P5R6Z5-F1
#
_entry.id   AF-A0A4P5R6Z5-F1
#
_cell.length_a   1.000
_cell.length_b   1.000
_cell.length_c   1.000
_cell.angle_alpha   90.00
_cell.angle_beta   90.00
_cell.angle_gamma   90.00
#
_symmetry.space_group_name_H-M   'P 1'
#
loop_
_entity.id
_entity.type
_entity.pdbx_description
1 polymer ?
#
loop_
_entity_poly.entity_id
_entity_poly.type
_entity_poly.pdbx_seq_one_letter_code
_entity_poly.pdbx_strand_id
1 'polypeptide(L)'
;MSPDDLRSLTAKGYVRGEGGVWSRPDSERRPIAAVSEVEKLAKACGPKVSPLVRKFEEIWRRLQGPHLTPEHRFMKERKFRFDFAHLVTQVAVELEGGIHSGGRHTRASGFKKDCEKYNFAARDGWILFRLCTGMVTDANVIPIIAVIRRKLSES
;
A
#
# COMPACT_ATOMS: atom_id res chain seq x y z
N MET A 1 31.61 0.20 39.43
CA MET A 1 30.17 0.43 39.68
C MET A 1 30.02 1.06 41.04
N SER A 2 29.20 2.11 41.13
CA SER A 2 28.88 2.80 42.37
C SER A 2 28.03 1.90 43.30
N PRO A 3 28.10 2.06 44.64
CA PRO A 3 27.18 1.40 45.57
C PRO A 3 25.70 1.59 45.21
N ASP A 4 25.34 2.73 44.62
CA ASP A 4 23.98 3.02 44.16
C ASP A 4 23.58 2.19 42.92
N ASP A 5 24.53 1.91 42.03
CA ASP A 5 24.30 1.05 40.86
C ASP A 5 23.99 -0.39 41.31
N LEU A 6 24.68 -0.87 42.34
CA LEU A 6 24.48 -2.21 42.90
C LEU A 6 23.09 -2.35 43.53
N ARG A 7 22.63 -1.32 44.25
CA ARG A 7 21.27 -1.27 44.82
C ARG A 7 20.19 -1.21 43.75
N SER A 8 20.44 -0.47 42.66
CA SER A 8 19.50 -0.38 41.53
C SER A 8 19.34 -1.73 40.82
N LEU A 9 20.43 -2.49 40.68
CA LEU A 9 20.41 -3.79 40.01
C LEU A 9 19.71 -4.87 40.83
N THR A 10 19.94 -4.91 42.15
CA THR A 10 19.23 -5.83 43.04
C THR A 10 17.74 -5.49 43.13
N ALA A 11 17.38 -4.20 43.17
CA ALA A 11 15.97 -3.76 43.12
C ALA A 11 15.27 -4.16 41.81
N LYS A 12 16.02 -4.31 40.72
CA LYS A 12 15.55 -4.79 39.40
C LYS A 12 15.70 -6.32 39.23
N GLY A 13 15.98 -7.06 40.31
CA GLY A 13 16.00 -8.51 40.32
C GLY A 13 17.22 -9.17 39.68
N TYR A 14 18.26 -8.42 39.28
CA TYR A 14 19.49 -9.02 38.73
C TYR A 14 20.24 -9.84 39.77
N VAL A 15 20.73 -11.01 39.34
CA VAL A 15 21.52 -11.92 40.17
C VAL A 15 22.99 -11.92 39.73
N ARG A 16 23.90 -12.04 40.70
CA ARG A 16 25.34 -12.08 40.44
C ARG A 16 25.77 -13.54 40.26
N GLY A 17 26.25 -13.88 39.07
CA GLY A 17 26.73 -15.24 38.76
C GLY A 17 28.16 -15.49 39.24
N GLU A 18 28.55 -16.77 39.28
CA GLU A 18 29.94 -17.17 39.54
C GLU A 18 30.84 -16.63 38.43
N GLY A 19 31.84 -15.81 38.80
CA GLY A 19 32.62 -14.99 37.88
C GLY A 19 32.32 -13.48 37.95
N GLY A 20 31.34 -13.06 38.75
CA GLY A 20 31.11 -11.65 39.07
C GLY A 20 30.29 -10.87 38.04
N VAL A 21 29.79 -11.53 36.99
CA VAL A 21 28.92 -10.95 35.96
C VAL A 21 27.47 -10.90 36.45
N TRP A 22 26.84 -9.74 36.35
CA TRP A 22 25.42 -9.56 36.69
C TRP A 22 24.55 -9.95 35.50
N SER A 23 23.60 -10.86 35.72
CA SER A 23 22.67 -11.32 34.68
C SER A 23 21.23 -11.23 35.17
N ARG A 24 20.29 -11.03 34.23
CA ARG A 24 18.85 -11.14 34.56
C ARG A 24 18.53 -12.56 35.02
N PRO A 25 17.63 -12.70 36.00
CA PRO A 25 17.11 -14.00 36.39
C PRO A 25 16.44 -14.65 35.18
N ASP A 26 16.61 -15.97 35.07
CA ASP A 26 16.21 -16.74 33.89
C ASP A 26 14.71 -16.60 33.57
N SER A 27 13.89 -16.33 34.59
CA SER A 27 12.45 -16.05 34.48
C SER A 27 12.09 -14.78 33.70
N GLU A 28 13.03 -13.84 33.51
CA GLU A 28 12.83 -12.60 32.74
C GLU A 28 13.55 -12.61 31.38
N ARG A 29 14.29 -13.67 31.07
CA ARG A 29 14.83 -13.85 29.71
C ARG A 29 13.65 -14.16 28.79
N ARG A 30 13.27 -13.19 27.97
CA ARG A 30 12.27 -13.43 26.93
C ARG A 30 12.75 -14.58 26.06
N PRO A 31 11.97 -15.66 25.89
CA PRO A 31 12.37 -16.75 25.02
C PRO A 31 12.60 -16.21 23.62
N ILE A 32 13.66 -16.69 22.94
CA ILE A 32 14.05 -16.27 21.59
C ILE A 32 12.87 -16.40 20.61
N ALA A 33 11.99 -17.39 20.83
CA ALA A 33 10.74 -17.58 20.11
C ALA A 33 9.81 -16.35 20.18
N ALA A 34 9.65 -15.71 21.34
CA ALA A 34 8.78 -14.55 21.51
C ALA A 34 9.30 -13.30 20.78
N VAL A 35 10.63 -13.16 20.62
CA VAL A 35 11.21 -12.08 19.82
C VAL A 35 10.86 -12.27 18.33
N SER A 36 10.94 -13.52 17.84
CA SER A 36 10.54 -13.86 16.48
C SER A 36 9.02 -13.69 16.23
N GLU A 37 8.20 -13.93 17.25
CA GLU A 37 6.75 -13.73 17.21
C GLU A 37 6.41 -12.24 17.11
N VAL A 38 7.08 -11.38 17.90
CA VAL A 38 6.91 -9.93 17.89
C VAL A 38 7.36 -9.34 16.55
N GLU A 39 8.44 -9.84 15.95
CA GLU A 39 8.87 -9.44 14.60
C GLU A 39 7.90 -9.91 13.50
N LYS A 40 7.36 -11.14 13.61
CA LYS A 40 6.31 -11.65 12.71
C LYS A 40 5.02 -10.84 12.81
N LEU A 41 4.62 -10.46 14.02
CA LEU A 41 3.44 -9.62 14.28
C LEU A 41 3.65 -8.18 13.78
N ALA A 42 4.84 -7.61 13.94
CA ALA A 42 5.19 -6.30 13.41
C ALA A 42 5.17 -6.28 11.87
N LYS A 43 5.61 -7.37 11.21
CA LYS A 43 5.56 -7.53 9.74
C LYS A 43 4.13 -7.67 9.20
N ALA A 44 3.16 -8.01 10.04
CA ALA A 44 1.77 -8.24 9.64
C ALA A 44 0.88 -6.97 9.69
N CYS A 45 1.30 -5.91 10.40
CA CYS A 45 0.42 -4.78 10.76
C CYS A 45 0.57 -3.50 9.92
N GLY A 46 1.31 -3.51 8.82
CA GLY A 46 1.24 -2.43 7.82
C GLY A 46 0.14 -2.71 6.78
N PRO A 47 -0.60 -1.70 6.28
CA PRO A 47 -1.48 -1.93 5.13
C PRO A 47 -0.66 -2.54 4.00
N LYS A 48 -1.00 -3.77 3.58
CA LYS A 48 -0.34 -4.46 2.47
C LYS A 48 -0.71 -3.76 1.18
N VAL A 49 0.00 -2.68 0.84
CA VAL A 49 -0.11 -2.01 -0.45
C VAL A 49 0.20 -3.04 -1.54
N SER A 50 -0.72 -3.21 -2.49
CA SER A 50 -0.58 -4.17 -3.60
C SER A 50 0.76 -3.96 -4.32
N PRO A 51 1.52 -5.03 -4.64
CA PRO A 51 2.75 -4.91 -5.42
C PRO A 51 2.56 -4.15 -6.75
N LEU A 52 1.38 -4.29 -7.36
CA LEU A 52 1.01 -3.59 -8.59
C LEU A 52 0.93 -2.07 -8.38
N VAL A 53 0.32 -1.64 -7.27
CA VAL A 53 0.20 -0.23 -6.89
C VAL A 53 1.58 0.37 -6.64
N ARG A 54 2.44 -0.32 -5.87
CA ARG A 54 3.81 0.12 -5.61
C ARG A 54 4.61 0.34 -6.89
N LYS A 55 4.54 -0.64 -7.82
CA LYS A 55 5.22 -0.54 -9.12
C LYS A 55 4.72 0.65 -9.93
N PHE A 56 3.40 0.88 -9.94
CA PHE A 56 2.81 2.01 -10.64
C PHE A 56 3.30 3.34 -10.06
N GLU A 57 3.25 3.51 -8.73
CA GLU A 57 3.70 4.73 -8.05
C GLU A 57 5.19 5.03 -8.29
N GLU A 58 6.03 3.99 -8.34
CA GLU A 58 7.46 4.12 -8.64
C GLU A 58 7.68 4.66 -10.06
N ILE A 59 7.04 4.04 -11.07
CA ILE A 59 7.12 4.48 -12.46
C ILE A 59 6.55 5.90 -12.59
N TRP A 60 5.40 6.17 -11.97
CA TRP A 60 4.73 7.47 -12.02
C TRP A 60 5.63 8.59 -11.48
N ARG A 61 6.27 8.35 -10.33
CA ARG A 61 7.22 9.28 -9.71
C ARG A 61 8.45 9.49 -10.57
N ARG A 62 9.06 8.40 -11.07
CA ARG A 62 10.25 8.46 -11.92
C ARG A 62 10.01 9.22 -13.21
N LEU A 63 8.83 9.08 -13.80
CA LEU A 63 8.40 9.80 -15.01
C LEU A 63 7.86 11.22 -14.73
N GLN A 64 7.88 11.66 -13.47
CA GLN A 64 7.39 12.97 -13.04
C GLN A 64 5.94 13.23 -13.49
N GLY A 65 5.08 12.23 -13.25
CA GLY A 65 3.65 12.34 -13.52
C GLY A 65 2.97 13.39 -12.62
N PRO A 66 1.92 14.08 -13.11
CA PRO A 66 1.13 15.01 -12.30
C PRO A 66 0.51 14.35 -11.06
N HIS A 67 0.12 15.16 -10.07
CA HIS A 67 -0.44 14.67 -8.81
C HIS A 67 -1.75 13.88 -9.03
N LEU A 68 -1.79 12.64 -8.55
CA LEU A 68 -2.99 11.79 -8.58
C LEU A 68 -3.60 11.66 -7.19
N THR A 69 -4.92 11.70 -7.12
CA THR A 69 -5.70 11.38 -5.92
C THR A 69 -5.98 9.87 -5.89
N PRO A 70 -5.46 9.12 -4.89
CA PRO A 70 -5.75 7.71 -4.76
C PRO A 70 -7.17 7.45 -4.23
N GLU A 71 -7.75 6.28 -4.52
CA GLU A 71 -9.06 5.82 -4.02
C GLU A 71 -10.21 6.85 -4.23
N HIS A 72 -10.16 7.60 -5.34
CA HIS A 72 -11.09 8.69 -5.58
C HIS A 72 -12.51 8.18 -5.83
N ARG A 73 -13.45 8.57 -4.96
CA ARG A 73 -14.87 8.33 -5.15
C ARG A 73 -15.47 9.40 -6.07
N PHE A 74 -15.79 9.03 -7.31
CA PHE A 74 -16.34 9.97 -8.30
C PHE A 74 -17.88 10.07 -8.27
N MET A 75 -18.57 9.13 -7.61
CA MET A 75 -20.03 9.11 -7.52
C MET A 75 -20.48 9.02 -6.06
N LYS A 76 -21.49 9.81 -5.65
CA LYS A 76 -21.97 9.82 -4.25
C LYS A 76 -22.95 8.67 -3.99
N GLU A 77 -23.83 8.43 -4.95
CA GLU A 77 -24.94 7.47 -4.92
C GLU A 77 -24.43 6.02 -4.95
N ARG A 78 -23.30 5.80 -5.63
CA ARG A 78 -22.65 4.50 -5.76
C ARG A 78 -21.27 4.56 -5.14
N LYS A 79 -20.86 3.51 -4.43
CA LYS A 79 -19.54 3.44 -3.78
C LYS A 79 -18.39 3.18 -4.76
N PHE A 80 -18.50 3.64 -6.01
CA PHE A 80 -17.46 3.45 -7.02
C PHE A 80 -16.27 4.35 -6.72
N ARG A 81 -15.07 3.77 -6.78
CA ARG A 81 -13.80 4.44 -6.54
C ARG A 81 -12.83 4.10 -7.65
N PHE A 82 -12.05 5.08 -8.08
CA PHE A 82 -10.87 4.85 -8.90
C PHE A 82 -9.65 4.56 -8.04
N ASP A 83 -8.75 3.69 -8.51
CA ASP A 83 -7.47 3.50 -7.81
C ASP A 83 -6.68 4.80 -7.78
N PHE A 84 -6.65 5.52 -8.92
CA PHE A 84 -6.08 6.86 -9.02
C PHE A 84 -6.90 7.78 -9.93
N ALA A 85 -6.94 9.06 -9.62
CA ALA A 85 -7.61 10.08 -10.43
C ALA A 85 -6.84 11.41 -10.46
N HIS A 86 -6.68 11.99 -11.65
CA HIS A 86 -6.30 13.37 -11.84
C HIS A 86 -7.56 14.22 -12.01
N LEU A 87 -7.97 14.88 -10.92
CA LEU A 87 -9.29 15.53 -10.81
C LEU A 87 -9.49 16.66 -11.81
N VAL A 88 -8.46 17.49 -12.02
CA VAL A 88 -8.54 18.67 -12.88
C VAL A 88 -8.86 18.30 -14.33
N THR A 89 -8.27 17.22 -14.84
CA THR A 89 -8.45 16.81 -16.24
C THR A 89 -9.44 15.66 -16.41
N GLN A 90 -10.07 15.21 -15.31
CA GLN A 90 -10.94 14.03 -15.26
C GLN A 90 -10.31 12.79 -15.91
N VAL A 91 -9.03 12.52 -15.62
CA VAL A 91 -8.35 11.30 -16.07
C VAL A 91 -8.25 10.34 -14.90
N ALA A 92 -8.66 9.09 -15.07
CA ALA A 92 -8.61 8.07 -14.04
C ALA A 92 -7.81 6.84 -14.50
N VAL A 93 -7.12 6.20 -13.55
CA VAL A 93 -6.32 5.00 -13.77
C VAL A 93 -6.83 3.89 -12.84
N GLU A 94 -7.10 2.74 -13.44
CA GLU A 94 -7.51 1.50 -12.78
C GLU A 94 -6.41 0.45 -12.94
N LEU A 95 -6.00 -0.16 -11.84
CA LEU A 95 -5.02 -1.24 -11.76
C LEU A 95 -5.76 -2.57 -11.56
N GLU A 96 -6.09 -3.22 -12.68
CA GLU A 96 -6.89 -4.45 -12.72
C GLU A 96 -6.05 -5.66 -12.26
N GLY A 97 -6.03 -5.90 -10.96
CA GLY A 97 -5.41 -7.08 -10.35
C GLY A 97 -6.26 -8.35 -10.50
N GLY A 98 -5.60 -9.51 -10.56
CA GLY A 98 -6.29 -10.80 -10.37
C GLY A 98 -7.19 -11.25 -11.52
N ILE A 99 -6.99 -10.72 -12.73
CA ILE A 99 -7.74 -11.09 -13.95
C ILE A 99 -7.59 -12.57 -14.35
N HIS A 100 -6.60 -13.29 -13.82
CA HIS A 100 -6.38 -14.73 -14.05
C HIS A 100 -6.68 -15.59 -12.81
N SER A 101 -7.12 -14.98 -11.71
CA SER A 101 -7.20 -15.66 -10.40
C SER A 101 -8.58 -16.24 -10.08
N GLY A 102 -9.52 -16.29 -11.05
CA GLY A 102 -10.89 -16.77 -10.79
C GLY A 102 -11.68 -15.90 -9.78
N GLY A 103 -11.16 -14.69 -9.50
CA GLY A 103 -11.66 -13.79 -8.46
C GLY A 103 -12.84 -12.93 -8.90
N ARG A 104 -13.10 -11.86 -8.14
CA ARG A 104 -14.21 -10.94 -8.39
C ARG A 104 -14.28 -10.44 -9.84
N HIS A 105 -13.14 -10.06 -10.42
CA HIS A 105 -13.08 -9.49 -11.78
C HIS A 105 -13.33 -10.50 -12.90
N THR A 106 -13.21 -11.81 -12.64
CA THR A 106 -13.49 -12.86 -13.63
C THR A 106 -14.89 -13.46 -13.47
N ARG A 107 -15.56 -13.23 -12.33
CA ARG A 107 -16.95 -13.65 -12.13
C ARG A 107 -17.87 -12.70 -12.90
N ALA A 108 -18.87 -13.25 -13.59
CA ALA A 108 -19.81 -12.45 -14.39
C ALA A 108 -20.48 -11.31 -13.60
N SER A 109 -20.77 -11.50 -12.32
CA SER A 109 -21.36 -10.46 -11.47
C SER A 109 -20.41 -9.32 -11.12
N GLY A 110 -19.10 -9.59 -10.99
CA GLY A 110 -18.10 -8.54 -10.79
C GLY A 110 -17.84 -7.79 -12.09
N PHE A 111 -17.64 -8.51 -13.19
CA PHE A 111 -17.48 -7.91 -14.51
C PHE A 111 -18.64 -6.97 -14.88
N LYS A 112 -19.91 -7.38 -14.66
CA LYS A 112 -21.07 -6.51 -14.89
C LYS A 112 -21.03 -5.22 -14.07
N LYS A 113 -20.59 -5.28 -12.81
CA LYS A 113 -20.45 -4.09 -11.94
C LYS A 113 -19.31 -3.18 -12.40
N ASP A 114 -18.23 -3.77 -12.92
CA ASP A 114 -17.11 -3.02 -13.47
C ASP A 114 -17.53 -2.31 -14.77
N CYS A 115 -18.25 -2.99 -15.67
CA CYS A 115 -18.87 -2.35 -16.85
C CYS A 115 -19.78 -1.18 -16.46
N GLU A 116 -20.63 -1.37 -15.45
CA GLU A 116 -21.51 -0.31 -14.95
C GLU A 116 -20.70 0.87 -14.43
N LYS A 117 -19.66 0.64 -13.62
CA LYS A 117 -18.75 1.68 -13.13
C LYS A 117 -18.12 2.47 -14.29
N TYR A 118 -17.57 1.79 -15.30
CA TYR A 118 -16.90 2.47 -16.41
C TYR A 118 -17.88 3.25 -17.29
N ASN A 119 -19.09 2.73 -17.50
CA ASN A 119 -20.12 3.46 -18.23
C ASN A 119 -20.53 4.76 -17.51
N PHE A 120 -20.66 4.72 -16.18
CA PHE A 120 -20.91 5.93 -15.40
C PHE A 120 -19.75 6.92 -15.46
N ALA A 121 -18.52 6.45 -15.36
CA ALA A 121 -17.34 7.30 -15.51
C ALA A 121 -17.31 7.97 -16.89
N ALA A 122 -17.53 7.21 -17.96
CA ALA A 122 -17.57 7.74 -19.32
C ALA A 122 -18.70 8.76 -19.53
N ARG A 123 -19.90 8.48 -18.98
CA ARG A 123 -21.03 9.42 -18.98
C ARG A 123 -20.67 10.75 -18.31
N ASP A 124 -19.91 10.69 -17.21
CA ASP A 124 -19.51 11.86 -16.42
C ASP A 124 -18.23 12.55 -16.97
N GLY A 125 -17.79 12.17 -18.18
CA GLY A 125 -16.68 12.83 -18.90
C GLY A 125 -15.28 12.33 -18.55
N TRP A 126 -15.17 11.24 -17.80
CA TRP A 126 -13.86 10.71 -17.41
C TRP A 126 -13.17 9.96 -18.56
N ILE A 127 -11.87 10.19 -18.71
CA ILE A 127 -10.99 9.35 -19.54
C ILE A 127 -10.40 8.27 -18.64
N LEU A 128 -10.65 7.01 -18.98
CA LEU A 128 -10.22 5.86 -18.19
C LEU A 128 -9.06 5.09 -18.85
N PHE A 129 -7.98 4.89 -18.09
CA PHE A 129 -6.92 3.96 -18.42
C PHE A 129 -6.97 2.75 -17.50
N ARG A 130 -6.97 1.55 -18.09
CA ARG A 130 -7.05 0.28 -17.36
C ARG A 130 -5.78 -0.52 -17.60
N LEU A 131 -5.04 -0.79 -16.53
CA LEU A 131 -3.78 -1.52 -16.57
C LEU A 131 -3.96 -2.86 -15.84
N CYS A 132 -4.02 -3.94 -16.61
CA CYS A 132 -4.03 -5.28 -16.06
C CYS A 132 -2.68 -5.67 -15.45
N THR A 133 -2.68 -6.78 -14.72
CA THR A 133 -1.44 -7.42 -14.24
C THR A 133 -0.48 -7.62 -15.42
N GLY A 134 0.76 -7.12 -15.28
CA GLY A 134 1.78 -7.15 -16.34
C GLY A 134 1.81 -5.90 -17.25
N MET A 135 0.77 -5.06 -17.25
CA MET A 135 0.71 -3.86 -18.10
C MET A 135 1.38 -2.63 -17.46
N VAL A 136 1.65 -2.65 -16.15
CA VAL A 136 2.33 -1.53 -15.45
C VAL A 136 3.80 -1.51 -15.87
N THR A 137 4.06 -0.74 -16.94
CA THR A 137 5.35 -0.55 -17.61
C THR A 137 5.44 0.90 -18.11
N ASP A 138 6.64 1.40 -18.33
CA ASP A 138 6.87 2.76 -18.82
C ASP A 138 6.08 3.04 -20.11
N ALA A 139 6.12 2.11 -21.08
CA ALA A 139 5.43 2.24 -22.36
C ALA A 139 3.91 2.48 -22.21
N ASN A 140 3.28 1.90 -21.19
CA ASN A 140 1.85 2.08 -20.94
C ASN A 140 1.55 3.27 -20.01
N VAL A 141 2.50 3.69 -19.17
CA VAL A 141 2.32 4.83 -18.26
C VAL A 141 2.58 6.17 -18.95
N ILE A 142 3.56 6.25 -19.86
CA ILE A 142 3.90 7.47 -20.59
C ILE A 142 2.68 8.10 -21.31
N PRO A 143 1.84 7.34 -22.05
CA PRO A 143 0.67 7.90 -22.71
C PRO A 143 -0.34 8.53 -21.75
N ILE A 144 -0.48 7.97 -20.54
CA ILE A 144 -1.40 8.50 -19.51
C ILE A 144 -0.93 9.89 -19.08
N ILE A 145 0.36 10.02 -18.76
CA ILE A 145 0.98 11.31 -18.40
C ILE A 145 0.83 12.31 -19.55
N ALA A 146 1.06 11.88 -20.79
CA ALA A 146 0.93 12.74 -21.96
C ALA A 146 -0.50 13.28 -22.14
N VAL A 147 -1.53 12.44 -21.94
CA VAL A 147 -2.94 12.88 -22.00
C VAL A 147 -3.25 13.90 -20.90
N ILE A 148 -2.79 13.68 -19.67
CA ILE A 148 -3.01 14.65 -18.59
C ILE A 148 -2.34 15.98 -18.92
N ARG A 149 -1.07 15.97 -19.35
CA ARG A 149 -0.33 17.18 -19.69
C ARG A 149 -0.98 17.94 -20.85
N ARG A 150 -1.45 17.25 -21.89
CA ARG A 150 -2.18 17.86 -23.00
C ARG A 150 -3.46 18.54 -22.51
N LYS A 151 -4.28 17.86 -21.70
CA LYS A 151 -5.52 18.45 -21.18
C LYS A 151 -5.28 19.64 -20.26
N LEU A 152 -4.21 19.61 -19.46
CA LEU A 152 -3.80 20.76 -18.64
C LEU A 152 -3.40 21.98 -19.47
N SER A 153 -2.91 21.81 -20.71
CA SER A 153 -2.62 22.94 -21.60
C SER A 153 -3.83 23.47 -22.37
N GLU A 154 -4.92 22.71 -22.40
CA GLU A 154 -6.17 23.05 -23.11
C GLU A 154 -7.21 23.69 -22.17
N SER A 155 -6.94 23.74 -20.86
CA SER A 155 -7.83 24.25 -19.80
C SER A 155 -7.26 25.54 -19.22
#